data_AF-A0A428NKL6-F1
#
_entry.id   AF-A0A428NKL6-F1
#
_cell.length_a   1.000
_cell.length_b   1.000
_cell.length_c   1.000
_cell.angle_alpha   90.00
_cell.angle_beta   90.00
_cell.angle_gamma   90.00
#
_symmetry.space_group_name_H-M   'P 1'
#
loop_
_entity.id
_entity.type
_entity.pdbx_description
1 polymer ?
#
loop_
_entity_poly.entity_id
_entity_poly.type
_entity_poly.pdbx_seq_one_letter_code
_entity_poly.pdbx_strand_id
1 'polypeptide(L)'
;MIPPEHSTHLFGLAEVAKQSVEKEGFLAWRYNTIGVSDGMTQGHSGMRYSLQSREIIADSIETVTGAQAHDGCVAIPGCDKNMPGITMGIAKHNRPSVVIYGGTQRAGYSKTMKKLIDINTLYEAKGAYLFGTLGTWSDGSCSPEEILSDIERNAVPGPGACGGMDTANSLATIIEVLGFSLPGSSSALDAGAHGLMVPLLRSVEEAEQVVQYTKFPPQGIRGLGSPFATHAFRGQPTINSVEYFRQASQSLLTVIQIKVAKALECVEEIAKVPRVNVLFAKPFDLANSLGLSVEQGIHQPELRAALDRILAAAKAAGKKAGIYCSSASIAKECSDIGFHMVSCMTDATALPEMARQSLDVARGGS
;
A
#
# COMPACT_ATOMS: atom_id res chain seq x y z
N MET A 1 5.78 33.49 -0.05
CA MET A 1 6.76 32.42 0.26
C MET A 1 5.93 31.16 0.42
N ILE A 2 6.00 30.24 -0.55
CA ILE A 2 5.34 28.93 -0.48
C ILE A 2 6.18 28.15 0.55
N PRO A 3 5.68 27.79 1.75
CA PRO A 3 6.44 26.95 2.66
C PRO A 3 6.86 25.65 1.96
N PRO A 4 7.88 24.93 2.47
CA PRO A 4 8.33 23.67 1.88
C PRO A 4 7.31 22.55 2.18
N GLU A 5 6.09 22.66 1.66
CA GLU A 5 5.00 21.72 1.91
C GLU A 5 5.12 20.48 1.03
N HIS A 6 5.05 19.32 1.69
CA HIS A 6 4.61 17.99 1.25
C HIS A 6 5.24 17.34 -0.01
N SER A 7 5.78 18.10 -0.96
CA SER A 7 6.10 17.66 -2.32
C SER A 7 7.45 18.16 -2.86
N THR A 8 8.26 18.85 -2.04
CA THR A 8 9.57 19.38 -2.46
C THR A 8 10.54 18.28 -2.90
N HIS A 9 10.39 17.08 -2.34
CA HIS A 9 11.19 15.91 -2.67
C HIS A 9 10.72 15.19 -3.95
N LEU A 10 9.52 15.48 -4.47
CA LEU A 10 9.00 14.82 -5.68
C LEU A 10 9.88 15.10 -6.89
N PHE A 11 10.57 16.26 -6.92
CA PHE A 11 11.51 16.56 -7.99
C PHE A 11 12.70 15.60 -8.00
N GLY A 12 13.23 15.25 -6.82
CA GLY A 12 14.27 14.23 -6.68
C GLY A 12 13.77 12.85 -7.09
N LEU A 13 12.54 12.49 -6.70
CA LEU A 13 11.92 11.22 -7.08
C LEU A 13 11.70 11.14 -8.61
N ALA A 14 11.28 12.24 -9.23
CA ALA A 14 11.14 12.36 -10.67
C ALA A 14 12.49 12.23 -11.40
N GLU A 15 13.57 12.76 -10.83
CA GLU A 15 14.92 12.63 -11.38
C GLU A 15 15.39 11.17 -11.35
N VAL A 16 15.16 10.45 -10.24
CA VAL A 16 15.45 9.01 -10.14
C VAL A 16 14.63 8.20 -11.15
N ALA A 17 13.33 8.49 -11.27
CA ALA A 17 12.46 7.84 -12.24
C ALA A 17 12.94 8.07 -13.68
N LYS A 18 13.29 9.33 -14.01
CA LYS A 18 13.83 9.71 -15.31
C LYS A 18 15.10 8.91 -15.64
N GLN A 19 16.08 8.93 -14.74
CA GLN A 19 17.35 8.22 -14.93
C GLN A 19 17.16 6.71 -15.08
N SER A 20 16.19 6.14 -14.35
CA SER A 20 15.86 4.72 -14.44
C SER A 20 15.27 4.36 -15.81
N VAL A 21 14.40 5.21 -16.37
CA VAL A 21 13.81 5.02 -17.70
C VAL A 21 14.87 5.20 -18.80
N GLU A 22 15.74 6.22 -18.70
CA GLU A 22 16.83 6.44 -19.65
C GLU A 22 17.86 5.32 -19.66
N LYS A 23 18.15 4.73 -18.50
CA LYS A 23 19.07 3.59 -18.37
C LYS A 23 18.60 2.36 -19.16
N GLU A 24 17.29 2.18 -19.28
CA GLU A 24 16.68 1.10 -20.07
C GLU A 24 16.58 1.44 -21.57
N GLY A 25 17.15 2.56 -22.02
CA GLY A 25 17.21 2.96 -23.42
C GLY A 25 15.99 3.74 -23.92
N PHE A 26 15.08 4.12 -23.03
CA PHE A 26 13.93 4.97 -23.37
C PHE A 26 14.26 6.46 -23.27
N LEU A 27 13.46 7.28 -23.94
CA LEU A 27 13.55 8.74 -23.84
C LEU A 27 12.60 9.24 -22.74
N ALA A 28 13.15 9.86 -21.69
CA ALA A 28 12.36 10.29 -20.53
C ALA A 28 12.20 11.82 -20.46
N TRP A 29 10.98 12.31 -20.74
CA TRP A 29 10.67 13.74 -20.72
C TRP A 29 9.91 14.08 -19.44
N ARG A 30 10.48 14.99 -18.64
CA ARG A 30 9.84 15.45 -17.41
C ARG A 30 9.04 16.74 -17.67
N TYR A 31 7.78 16.72 -17.28
CA TYR A 31 6.91 17.90 -17.22
C TYR A 31 6.16 17.90 -15.90
N ASN A 32 5.65 19.07 -15.51
CA ASN A 32 4.94 19.26 -14.26
C ASN A 32 3.45 19.51 -14.54
N THR A 33 2.62 19.14 -13.58
CA THR A 33 1.25 19.63 -13.46
C THR A 33 1.13 20.44 -12.16
N ILE A 34 0.00 21.12 -11.97
CA ILE A 34 -0.25 21.96 -10.80
C ILE A 34 -0.48 21.11 -9.54
N GLY A 35 -0.40 21.75 -8.37
CA GLY A 35 -0.77 21.14 -7.09
C GLY A 35 -1.27 22.20 -6.13
N VAL A 36 -2.27 21.84 -5.32
CA VAL A 36 -2.78 22.69 -4.25
C VAL A 36 -2.56 21.96 -2.92
N SER A 37 -2.02 22.66 -1.93
CA SER A 37 -1.90 22.12 -0.58
C SER A 37 -3.23 22.26 0.15
N ASP A 38 -3.92 21.13 0.34
CA ASP A 38 -5.15 21.09 1.13
C ASP A 38 -4.91 21.58 2.55
N GLY A 39 -3.75 21.27 3.15
CA GLY A 39 -3.35 21.75 4.47
C GLY A 39 -3.26 23.27 4.54
N MET A 40 -2.50 23.91 3.65
CA MET A 40 -2.37 25.37 3.68
C MET A 40 -3.68 26.11 3.45
N THR A 41 -4.53 25.56 2.58
CA THR A 41 -5.70 26.29 2.11
C THR A 41 -6.87 26.29 3.09
N GLN A 42 -6.79 25.47 4.15
CA GLN A 42 -7.84 25.36 5.17
C GLN A 42 -8.07 26.69 5.90
N GLY A 43 -9.33 26.95 6.24
CA GLY A 43 -9.71 28.11 7.04
C GLY A 43 -9.74 29.46 6.30
N HIS A 44 -9.49 29.49 4.99
CA HIS A 44 -9.64 30.72 4.19
C HIS A 44 -10.22 30.45 2.79
N SER A 45 -10.33 31.51 1.97
CA SER A 45 -10.95 31.46 0.64
C SER A 45 -10.30 30.50 -0.36
N GLY A 46 -9.07 30.03 -0.08
CA GLY A 46 -8.30 29.12 -0.93
C GLY A 46 -8.91 27.73 -1.03
N MET A 47 -9.67 27.29 -0.02
CA MET A 47 -10.35 25.98 -0.03
C MET A 47 -11.22 25.75 -1.27
N ARG A 48 -11.75 26.81 -1.87
CA ARG A 48 -12.56 26.73 -3.10
C ARG A 48 -11.82 26.13 -4.29
N TYR A 49 -10.48 26.17 -4.29
CA TYR A 49 -9.63 25.72 -5.39
C TYR A 49 -9.08 24.29 -5.18
N SER A 50 -9.23 23.70 -3.99
CA SER A 50 -8.73 22.35 -3.70
C SER A 50 -9.35 21.31 -4.64
N LEU A 51 -10.67 21.09 -4.58
CA LEU A 51 -11.31 20.05 -5.38
C LEU A 51 -11.25 20.34 -6.89
N GLN A 52 -11.33 21.62 -7.29
CA GLN A 52 -11.16 22.03 -8.68
C GLN A 52 -9.80 21.60 -9.24
N SER A 53 -8.74 21.64 -8.43
CA SER A 53 -7.39 21.26 -8.87
C SER A 53 -7.32 19.83 -9.42
N ARG A 54 -8.17 18.91 -8.94
CA ARG A 54 -8.27 17.52 -9.45
C ARG A 54 -8.51 17.48 -10.96
N GLU A 55 -9.47 18.25 -11.45
CA GLU A 55 -9.83 18.27 -12.88
C GLU A 55 -8.69 18.87 -13.71
N ILE A 56 -8.11 19.97 -13.24
CA ILE A 56 -7.01 20.63 -13.93
C ILE A 56 -5.80 19.70 -14.05
N ILE A 57 -5.50 18.94 -12.99
CA ILE A 57 -4.42 17.94 -12.98
C ILE A 57 -4.70 16.82 -13.99
N ALA A 58 -5.93 16.29 -13.98
CA ALA A 58 -6.33 15.23 -14.90
C ALA A 58 -6.22 15.68 -16.36
N ASP A 59 -6.80 16.84 -16.68
CA ASP A 59 -6.79 17.40 -18.03
C ASP A 59 -5.39 17.80 -18.47
N SER A 60 -4.55 18.30 -17.55
CA SER A 60 -3.15 18.62 -17.82
C SER A 60 -2.35 17.38 -18.22
N ILE A 61 -2.49 16.26 -17.50
CA ILE A 61 -1.78 15.01 -17.80
C ILE A 61 -2.29 14.39 -19.10
N GLU A 62 -3.62 14.32 -19.29
CA GLU A 62 -4.25 13.84 -20.51
C GLU A 62 -3.77 14.64 -21.72
N THR A 63 -3.81 15.97 -21.64
CA THR A 63 -3.44 16.88 -22.73
C THR A 63 -1.98 16.72 -23.12
N VAL A 64 -1.04 16.77 -22.16
CA VAL A 64 0.39 16.68 -22.48
C VAL A 64 0.74 15.30 -23.01
N THR A 65 0.27 14.25 -22.35
CA THR A 65 0.51 12.86 -22.78
C THR A 65 -0.04 12.64 -24.19
N GLY A 66 -1.32 12.97 -24.40
CA GLY A 66 -2.02 12.81 -25.68
C GLY A 66 -1.38 13.61 -26.81
N ALA A 67 -1.22 14.93 -26.63
CA ALA A 67 -0.78 15.86 -27.67
C ALA A 67 0.69 15.68 -28.07
N GLN A 68 1.56 15.32 -27.12
CA GLN A 68 2.98 15.06 -27.39
C GLN A 68 3.26 13.60 -27.77
N ALA A 69 2.20 12.79 -27.95
CA ALA A 69 2.28 11.39 -28.35
C ALA A 69 3.24 10.54 -27.47
N HIS A 70 3.29 10.81 -26.16
CA HIS A 70 4.11 10.02 -25.22
C HIS A 70 3.61 8.56 -25.14
N ASP A 71 4.51 7.59 -25.27
CA ASP A 71 4.14 6.16 -25.25
C ASP A 71 3.71 5.64 -23.86
N GLY A 72 4.12 6.32 -22.79
CA GLY A 72 3.75 5.97 -21.42
C GLY A 72 3.89 7.14 -20.44
N CYS A 73 3.42 6.94 -19.21
CA CYS A 73 3.41 7.97 -18.18
C CYS A 73 3.89 7.44 -16.81
N VAL A 74 4.91 8.09 -16.23
CA VAL A 74 5.26 7.90 -14.81
C VAL A 74 4.71 9.09 -14.05
N ALA A 75 3.66 8.88 -13.25
CA ALA A 75 3.01 9.95 -12.50
C ALA A 75 3.40 9.91 -11.02
N ILE A 76 3.77 11.07 -10.47
CA ILE A 76 4.31 11.19 -9.12
C ILE A 76 3.44 12.18 -8.31
N PRO A 77 2.42 11.71 -7.58
CA PRO A 77 1.58 12.56 -6.76
C PRO A 77 2.15 12.67 -5.32
N GLY A 78 1.68 13.65 -4.57
CA GLY A 78 2.04 13.81 -3.15
C GLY A 78 0.89 14.27 -2.26
N CYS A 79 0.09 15.24 -2.72
CA CYS A 79 -1.02 15.81 -1.95
C CYS A 79 -2.39 15.24 -2.36
N ASP A 80 -3.40 15.49 -1.54
CA ASP A 80 -4.75 14.93 -1.59
C ASP A 80 -5.36 14.85 -2.99
N LYS A 81 -5.50 16.00 -3.67
CA LYS A 81 -6.20 16.09 -4.98
C LYS A 81 -5.31 15.77 -6.18
N ASN A 82 -4.00 15.68 -5.96
CA ASN A 82 -3.07 15.14 -6.96
C ASN A 82 -3.33 13.65 -7.19
N MET A 83 -3.52 12.87 -6.13
CA MET A 83 -3.72 11.41 -6.21
C MET A 83 -4.85 10.99 -7.16
N PRO A 84 -6.10 11.50 -7.04
CA PRO A 84 -7.17 11.14 -7.96
C PRO A 84 -7.01 11.85 -9.31
N GLY A 85 -6.50 13.08 -9.36
CA GLY A 85 -6.31 13.82 -10.61
C GLY A 85 -5.37 13.10 -11.57
N ILE A 86 -4.24 12.59 -11.08
CA ILE A 86 -3.32 11.82 -11.92
C ILE A 86 -3.93 10.48 -12.36
N THR A 87 -4.70 9.82 -11.50
CA THR A 87 -5.29 8.51 -11.77
C THR A 87 -6.37 8.65 -12.84
N MET A 88 -7.15 9.73 -12.78
CA MET A 88 -8.10 10.11 -13.83
C MET A 88 -7.37 10.39 -15.15
N GLY A 89 -6.29 11.19 -15.13
CA GLY A 89 -5.50 11.48 -16.33
C GLY A 89 -4.96 10.22 -17.01
N ILE A 90 -4.38 9.30 -16.21
CA ILE A 90 -3.88 8.00 -16.67
C ILE A 90 -4.99 7.15 -17.30
N ALA A 91 -6.14 7.05 -16.63
CA ALA A 91 -7.27 6.29 -17.11
C ALA A 91 -7.82 6.84 -18.43
N LYS A 92 -7.86 8.17 -18.58
CA LYS A 92 -8.38 8.84 -19.79
C LYS A 92 -7.49 8.60 -21.01
N HIS A 93 -6.18 8.77 -20.89
CA HIS A 93 -5.28 8.62 -22.05
C HIS A 93 -4.98 7.16 -22.39
N ASN A 94 -5.24 6.22 -21.46
CA ASN A 94 -5.16 4.77 -21.67
C ASN A 94 -3.83 4.30 -22.30
N ARG A 95 -2.71 4.71 -21.71
CA ARG A 95 -1.35 4.30 -22.12
C ARG A 95 -0.62 3.65 -20.94
N PRO A 96 0.38 2.78 -21.18
CA PRO A 96 1.19 2.19 -20.12
C PRO A 96 1.63 3.23 -19.10
N SER A 97 1.20 3.07 -17.86
CA SER A 97 1.45 4.06 -16.81
C SER A 97 1.71 3.42 -15.47
N VAL A 98 2.50 4.09 -14.65
CA VAL A 98 2.76 3.71 -13.26
C VAL A 98 2.72 4.95 -12.37
N VAL A 99 2.14 4.79 -11.19
CA VAL A 99 2.06 5.83 -10.16
C VAL A 99 3.10 5.56 -9.08
N ILE A 100 3.92 6.55 -8.76
CA ILE A 100 4.89 6.50 -7.66
C ILE A 100 4.44 7.49 -6.60
N TYR A 101 3.82 7.00 -5.53
CA TYR A 101 3.40 7.85 -4.43
C TYR A 101 4.61 8.55 -3.79
N GLY A 102 4.49 9.86 -3.58
CA GLY A 102 5.51 10.68 -2.94
C GLY A 102 5.84 10.24 -1.51
N GLY A 103 4.94 9.53 -0.83
CA GLY A 103 5.18 9.05 0.52
C GLY A 103 4.71 10.01 1.61
N THR A 104 4.59 9.46 2.81
CA THR A 104 4.07 10.14 4.00
C THR A 104 5.18 10.84 4.77
N GLN A 105 4.88 12.02 5.34
CA GLN A 105 5.81 12.74 6.20
C GLN A 105 6.03 12.01 7.53
N ARG A 106 7.18 12.24 8.16
CA ARG A 106 7.44 11.75 9.52
C ARG A 106 6.49 12.43 10.52
N ALA A 107 6.07 11.71 11.56
CA ALA A 107 5.35 12.30 12.68
C ALA A 107 6.17 13.41 13.37
N GLY A 108 5.48 14.49 13.75
CA GLY A 108 6.02 15.55 14.58
C GLY A 108 6.10 15.13 16.05
N TYR A 109 6.88 15.87 16.85
CA TYR A 109 6.94 15.65 18.30
C TYR A 109 6.88 16.99 19.04
N SER A 110 5.87 17.14 19.89
CA SER A 110 5.73 18.29 20.77
C SER A 110 6.56 18.08 22.04
N LYS A 111 7.43 19.04 22.36
CA LYS A 111 8.21 19.03 23.60
C LYS A 111 7.37 19.44 24.80
N THR A 112 6.44 20.38 24.59
CA THR A 112 5.55 20.89 25.64
C THR A 112 4.51 19.85 26.06
N MET A 113 3.93 19.13 25.10
CA MET A 113 2.96 18.07 25.36
C MET A 113 3.59 16.69 25.57
N LYS A 114 4.89 16.54 25.28
CA LYS A 114 5.66 15.28 25.35
C LYS A 114 4.97 14.12 24.60
N LYS A 115 4.40 14.42 23.42
CA LYS A 115 3.69 13.45 22.58
C LYS A 115 3.92 13.70 21.09
N LEU A 116 3.61 12.69 20.28
CA LEU A 116 3.57 12.83 18.82
C LEU A 116 2.43 13.76 18.39
N ILE A 117 2.69 14.54 17.37
CA ILE A 117 1.76 15.53 16.82
C ILE A 117 1.80 15.53 15.28
N ASP A 118 0.76 16.08 14.69
CA ASP A 118 0.59 16.23 13.25
C ASP A 118 -0.20 17.52 12.92
N ILE A 119 -0.53 17.70 11.64
CA ILE A 119 -1.27 18.88 11.18
C ILE A 119 -2.70 18.95 11.77
N ASN A 120 -3.33 17.82 12.06
CA ASN A 120 -4.64 17.80 12.72
C ASN A 120 -4.53 18.33 14.15
N THR A 121 -3.46 17.92 14.86
CA THR A 121 -3.15 18.45 16.20
C THR A 121 -2.99 19.97 16.17
N LEU A 122 -2.40 20.54 15.11
CA LEU A 122 -2.28 22.00 14.96
C LEU A 122 -3.65 22.68 14.83
N TYR A 123 -4.58 22.13 14.04
CA TYR A 123 -5.94 22.68 13.93
C TYR A 123 -6.71 22.59 15.25
N GLU A 124 -6.63 21.45 15.94
CA GLU A 124 -7.26 21.27 17.24
C GLU A 124 -6.67 22.22 18.28
N ALA A 125 -5.33 22.41 18.28
CA ALA A 125 -4.65 23.34 19.16
C ALA A 125 -5.06 24.79 18.91
N LYS A 126 -5.24 25.18 17.64
CA LYS A 126 -5.77 26.51 17.30
C LYS A 126 -7.18 26.69 17.85
N GLY A 127 -8.03 25.68 17.73
CA GLY A 127 -9.37 25.68 18.34
C GLY A 127 -9.29 25.84 19.86
N ALA A 128 -8.50 24.99 20.53
CA ALA A 128 -8.32 25.03 21.98
C ALA A 128 -7.75 26.37 22.47
N TYR A 129 -6.88 27.02 21.68
CA TYR A 129 -6.37 28.36 21.98
C TYR A 129 -7.50 29.40 21.98
N LEU A 130 -8.37 29.36 20.96
CA LEU A 130 -9.51 30.29 20.83
C LEU A 130 -10.54 30.10 21.95
N PHE A 131 -10.72 28.88 22.44
CA PHE A 131 -11.63 28.57 23.56
C PHE A 131 -10.99 28.69 24.95
N GLY A 132 -9.72 29.09 25.04
CA GLY A 132 -9.00 29.24 26.31
C GLY A 132 -8.72 27.91 27.03
N THR A 133 -8.82 26.77 26.34
CA THR A 133 -8.60 25.44 26.92
C THR A 133 -7.22 24.86 26.63
N LEU A 134 -6.42 25.48 25.76
CA LEU A 134 -5.11 24.94 25.36
C LEU A 134 -4.14 24.80 26.54
N GLY A 135 -4.26 25.63 27.59
CA GLY A 135 -3.41 25.52 28.78
C GLY A 135 -3.50 24.16 29.48
N THR A 136 -4.59 23.40 29.28
CA THR A 136 -4.77 22.06 29.88
C THR A 136 -4.07 20.95 29.09
N TRP A 137 -3.39 21.28 27.98
CA TRP A 137 -2.76 20.31 27.09
C TRP A 137 -1.32 19.96 27.48
N SER A 138 -0.75 20.68 28.44
CA SER A 138 0.54 20.41 29.06
C SER A 138 0.37 20.06 30.55
N ASP A 139 1.47 19.77 31.24
CA ASP A 139 1.51 19.56 32.69
C ASP A 139 1.38 20.87 33.51
N GLY A 140 0.97 21.97 32.88
CA GLY A 140 0.87 23.30 33.48
C GLY A 140 2.20 24.06 33.53
N SER A 141 3.29 23.48 33.00
CA SER A 141 4.61 24.14 32.98
C SER A 141 4.82 25.13 31.83
N CYS A 142 3.91 25.19 30.87
CA CYS A 142 3.99 26.06 29.70
C CYS A 142 2.70 26.85 29.52
N SER A 143 2.82 28.11 29.08
CA SER A 143 1.71 28.95 28.66
C SER A 143 1.02 28.41 27.39
N PRO A 144 -0.27 28.74 27.15
CA PRO A 144 -0.96 28.41 25.91
C PRO A 144 -0.19 28.84 24.64
N GLU A 145 0.46 30.01 24.68
CA GLU A 145 1.26 30.54 23.58
C GLU A 145 2.49 29.67 23.29
N GLU A 146 3.18 29.20 24.33
CA GLU A 146 4.34 28.31 24.19
C GLU A 146 3.93 26.94 23.63
N ILE A 147 2.79 26.40 24.09
CA ILE A 147 2.24 25.14 23.56
C ILE A 147 1.91 25.30 22.08
N LEU A 148 1.18 26.37 21.70
CA LEU A 148 0.80 26.59 20.31
C LEU A 148 2.03 26.77 19.40
N SER A 149 3.02 27.55 19.84
CA SER A 149 4.26 27.75 19.07
C SER A 149 5.08 26.48 18.94
N ASP A 150 5.10 25.60 19.94
CA ASP A 150 5.78 24.30 19.86
C ASP A 150 5.08 23.37 18.87
N ILE A 151 3.75 23.34 18.86
CA ILE A 151 2.97 22.54 17.89
C ILE A 151 3.19 23.06 16.47
N GLU A 152 3.08 24.36 16.23
CA GLU A 152 3.28 24.99 14.92
C GLU A 152 4.64 24.62 14.31
N ARG A 153 5.71 24.68 15.10
CA ARG A 153 7.08 24.43 14.63
C ARG A 153 7.39 22.96 14.39
N ASN A 154 6.64 22.05 15.00
CA ASN A 154 7.00 20.63 15.01
C ASN A 154 5.95 19.70 14.36
N ALA A 155 4.74 20.18 14.05
CA ALA A 155 3.65 19.37 13.46
C ALA A 155 3.98 18.84 12.05
N VAL A 156 4.79 19.57 11.28
CA VAL A 156 5.21 19.23 9.91
C VAL A 156 6.74 19.23 9.87
N PRO A 157 7.41 18.15 10.29
CA PRO A 157 8.86 18.14 10.52
C PRO A 157 9.70 17.96 9.24
N GLY A 158 9.08 17.73 8.09
CA GLY A 158 9.79 17.45 6.84
C GLY A 158 8.85 17.18 5.66
N PRO A 159 9.41 16.81 4.49
CA PRO A 159 8.64 16.54 3.28
C PRO A 159 7.80 15.26 3.37
N GLY A 160 6.78 15.14 2.52
CA GLY A 160 5.83 14.03 2.47
C GLY A 160 4.37 14.46 2.75
N ALA A 161 3.40 13.65 2.38
CA ALA A 161 1.97 13.94 2.62
C ALA A 161 1.63 13.90 4.13
N CYS A 162 0.39 14.31 4.48
CA CYS A 162 -0.12 14.21 5.85
C CYS A 162 0.06 12.78 6.40
N GLY A 163 0.54 12.66 7.65
CA GLY A 163 0.85 11.35 8.24
C GLY A 163 -0.36 10.53 8.70
N GLY A 164 -1.57 11.11 8.66
CA GLY A 164 -2.82 10.42 8.97
C GLY A 164 -3.38 9.65 7.77
N MET A 165 -4.35 8.75 8.00
CA MET A 165 -5.14 8.13 6.92
C MET A 165 -6.19 9.10 6.36
N ASP A 166 -5.72 10.25 5.91
CA ASP A 166 -6.51 11.26 5.21
C ASP A 166 -6.58 10.90 3.71
N THR A 167 -6.93 11.87 2.86
CA THR A 167 -7.15 11.62 1.43
C THR A 167 -5.91 11.05 0.74
N ALA A 168 -4.72 11.64 0.98
CA ALA A 168 -3.50 11.24 0.27
C ALA A 168 -3.11 9.77 0.53
N ASN A 169 -3.01 9.35 1.79
CA ASN A 169 -2.66 7.95 2.12
C ASN A 169 -3.78 6.97 1.74
N SER A 170 -5.04 7.35 1.93
CA SER A 170 -6.18 6.50 1.51
C SER A 170 -6.15 6.23 0.01
N LEU A 171 -5.90 7.27 -0.79
CA LEU A 171 -5.79 7.12 -2.24
C LEU A 171 -4.49 6.44 -2.66
N ALA A 172 -3.39 6.57 -1.92
CA ALA A 172 -2.18 5.78 -2.17
C ALA A 172 -2.51 4.28 -2.08
N THR A 173 -3.22 3.86 -1.02
CA THR A 173 -3.65 2.47 -0.84
C THR A 173 -4.60 2.02 -1.95
N ILE A 174 -5.57 2.85 -2.31
CA ILE A 174 -6.52 2.53 -3.40
C ILE A 174 -5.78 2.37 -4.73
N ILE A 175 -4.86 3.27 -5.06
CA ILE A 175 -4.08 3.23 -6.31
C ILE A 175 -3.20 1.98 -6.38
N GLU A 176 -2.58 1.58 -5.26
CA GLU A 176 -1.83 0.33 -5.17
C GLU A 176 -2.75 -0.89 -5.36
N VAL A 177 -3.92 -0.92 -4.71
CA VAL A 177 -4.91 -2.00 -4.84
C VAL A 177 -5.43 -2.11 -6.28
N LEU A 178 -5.62 -0.99 -6.96
CA LEU A 178 -6.00 -0.94 -8.38
C LEU A 178 -4.88 -1.39 -9.32
N GLY A 179 -3.66 -1.61 -8.82
CA GLY A 179 -2.50 -2.05 -9.60
C GLY A 179 -1.84 -0.93 -10.41
N PHE A 180 -2.17 0.34 -10.14
CA PHE A 180 -1.49 1.48 -10.77
C PHE A 180 -0.15 1.81 -10.12
N SER A 181 0.07 1.40 -8.87
CA SER A 181 1.35 1.49 -8.18
C SER A 181 1.92 0.10 -7.87
N LEU A 182 3.22 0.04 -7.64
CA LEU A 182 3.87 -1.20 -7.23
C LEU A 182 3.41 -1.63 -5.83
N PRO A 183 3.23 -2.94 -5.58
CA PRO A 183 2.92 -3.44 -4.25
C PRO A 183 3.96 -2.99 -3.19
N GLY A 184 3.48 -2.57 -2.03
CA GLY A 184 4.30 -2.02 -0.94
C GLY A 184 4.59 -0.52 -1.05
N SER A 185 4.08 0.19 -2.06
CA SER A 185 4.35 1.62 -2.27
C SER A 185 3.51 2.57 -1.42
N SER A 186 2.42 2.09 -0.78
CA SER A 186 1.42 2.91 -0.08
C SER A 186 1.27 2.65 1.43
N SER A 187 2.20 1.93 2.07
CA SER A 187 2.18 1.64 3.53
C SER A 187 0.92 0.90 4.05
N ALA A 188 0.45 -0.12 3.32
CA ALA A 188 -0.77 -0.90 3.59
C ALA A 188 -0.96 -1.40 5.04
N LEU A 189 0.12 -1.63 5.79
CA LEU A 189 0.06 -2.13 7.17
C LEU A 189 -0.35 -1.08 8.21
N ASP A 190 -0.17 0.22 7.92
CA ASP A 190 -0.56 1.30 8.83
C ASP A 190 -2.06 1.62 8.73
N ALA A 191 -2.69 1.20 7.61
CA ALA A 191 -4.14 1.25 7.39
C ALA A 191 -4.91 0.11 8.10
N GLY A 192 -4.22 -0.78 8.85
CA GLY A 192 -4.85 -1.87 9.61
C GLY A 192 -4.88 -3.23 8.90
N ALA A 193 -4.14 -3.40 7.80
CA ALA A 193 -3.95 -4.73 7.22
C ALA A 193 -3.17 -5.65 8.19
N HIS A 194 -3.71 -6.83 8.46
CA HIS A 194 -3.12 -7.84 9.35
C HIS A 194 -2.08 -8.75 8.66
N GLY A 195 -1.85 -8.50 7.37
CA GLY A 195 -0.84 -9.19 6.60
C GLY A 195 -0.66 -8.54 5.24
N LEU A 196 0.49 -8.81 4.64
CA LEU A 196 0.86 -8.36 3.31
C LEU A 196 1.15 -9.61 2.46
N MET A 197 0.47 -9.72 1.32
CA MET A 197 0.75 -10.76 0.33
C MET A 197 1.46 -10.13 -0.86
N VAL A 198 2.76 -10.43 -1.01
CA VAL A 198 3.61 -9.81 -2.03
C VAL A 198 3.70 -10.71 -3.26
N PRO A 199 3.26 -10.23 -4.45
CA PRO A 199 3.45 -10.93 -5.70
C PRO A 199 4.84 -10.65 -6.31
N LEU A 200 5.19 -11.40 -7.37
CA LEU A 200 6.28 -11.06 -8.32
C LEU A 200 7.70 -11.03 -7.72
N LEU A 201 7.91 -11.76 -6.64
CA LEU A 201 9.24 -11.97 -6.06
C LEU A 201 10.07 -12.91 -6.95
N ARG A 202 11.39 -12.68 -7.03
CA ARG A 202 12.33 -13.40 -7.90
C ARG A 202 13.60 -13.87 -7.19
N SER A 203 13.94 -13.30 -6.04
CA SER A 203 15.18 -13.61 -5.31
C SER A 203 15.00 -13.61 -3.80
N VAL A 204 15.96 -14.16 -3.07
CA VAL A 204 15.93 -14.21 -1.60
C VAL A 204 16.02 -12.81 -1.00
N GLU A 205 16.84 -11.93 -1.60
CA GLU A 205 17.04 -10.55 -1.17
C GLU A 205 15.74 -9.74 -1.23
N GLU A 206 14.92 -9.96 -2.26
CA GLU A 206 13.59 -9.33 -2.34
C GLU A 206 12.68 -9.81 -1.19
N ALA A 207 12.79 -11.09 -0.77
CA ALA A 207 12.01 -11.60 0.37
C ALA A 207 12.47 -11.00 1.70
N GLU A 208 13.78 -10.80 1.87
CA GLU A 208 14.35 -10.08 3.01
C GLU A 208 13.92 -8.63 3.04
N GLN A 209 13.91 -7.94 1.89
CA GLN A 209 13.42 -6.56 1.77
C GLN A 209 11.95 -6.45 2.18
N VAL A 210 11.09 -7.37 1.73
CA VAL A 210 9.68 -7.42 2.18
C VAL A 210 9.58 -7.53 3.70
N VAL A 211 10.41 -8.36 4.33
CA VAL A 211 10.44 -8.46 5.80
C VAL A 211 10.89 -7.14 6.42
N GLN A 212 11.94 -6.51 5.89
CA GLN A 212 12.40 -5.21 6.37
C GLN A 212 11.31 -4.14 6.30
N TYR A 213 10.53 -4.09 5.23
CA TYR A 213 9.47 -3.09 5.08
C TYR A 213 8.21 -3.39 5.91
N THR A 214 7.98 -4.65 6.28
CA THR A 214 6.76 -5.06 6.99
C THR A 214 6.89 -5.04 8.52
N LYS A 215 8.12 -5.08 9.06
CA LYS A 215 8.40 -5.23 10.50
C LYS A 215 9.06 -4.00 11.11
N PHE A 216 8.72 -3.72 12.36
CA PHE A 216 9.36 -2.65 13.14
C PHE A 216 10.79 -3.03 13.57
N PRO A 217 11.65 -2.04 13.85
CA PRO A 217 12.94 -2.28 14.49
C PRO A 217 12.82 -3.13 15.76
N PRO A 218 13.75 -4.07 16.02
CA PRO A 218 14.98 -4.36 15.26
C PRO A 218 14.81 -5.35 14.09
N GLN A 219 13.60 -5.85 13.83
CA GLN A 219 13.37 -6.92 12.85
C GLN A 219 13.20 -6.42 11.42
N GLY A 220 12.98 -5.10 11.28
CA GLY A 220 12.88 -4.40 10.01
C GLY A 220 13.03 -2.90 10.23
N ILE A 221 12.63 -2.13 9.23
CA ILE A 221 12.77 -0.67 9.16
C ILE A 221 11.43 0.05 8.99
N ARG A 222 10.30 -0.65 9.21
CA ARG A 222 8.96 -0.05 9.14
C ARG A 222 8.86 1.15 10.09
N GLY A 223 8.38 2.28 9.57
CA GLY A 223 8.09 3.47 10.37
C GLY A 223 6.82 3.30 11.19
N LEU A 224 6.79 3.88 12.40
CA LEU A 224 5.59 3.90 13.24
C LEU A 224 4.63 4.98 12.76
N GLY A 225 3.60 4.59 12.00
CA GLY A 225 2.45 5.43 11.69
C GLY A 225 1.52 5.63 12.90
N SER A 226 0.72 6.70 12.87
CA SER A 226 -0.33 7.01 13.87
C SER A 226 -1.22 5.77 14.15
N PRO A 227 -1.79 5.56 15.37
CA PRO A 227 -2.35 4.28 15.81
C PRO A 227 -3.70 3.88 15.17
N PHE A 228 -3.89 4.10 13.87
CA PHE A 228 -5.12 3.72 13.15
C PHE A 228 -5.30 2.20 13.04
N ALA A 229 -4.23 1.41 12.96
CA ALA A 229 -4.35 -0.04 13.01
C ALA A 229 -5.01 -0.55 14.33
N THR A 230 -4.91 0.22 15.43
CA THR A 230 -5.62 -0.12 16.69
C THR A 230 -7.14 0.07 16.57
N HIS A 231 -7.62 0.91 15.65
CA HIS A 231 -9.04 1.13 15.41
C HIS A 231 -9.74 -0.13 14.89
N ALA A 232 -9.04 -0.98 14.12
CA ALA A 232 -9.58 -2.26 13.63
C ALA A 232 -9.93 -3.23 14.78
N PHE A 233 -9.44 -2.98 15.99
CA PHE A 233 -9.72 -3.75 17.21
C PHE A 233 -10.72 -3.07 18.16
N ARG A 234 -11.50 -2.09 17.70
CA ARG A 234 -12.54 -1.43 18.51
C ARG A 234 -13.48 -2.47 19.13
N GLY A 235 -13.49 -2.52 20.46
CA GLY A 235 -14.29 -3.46 21.27
C GLY A 235 -13.47 -4.32 22.24
N GLN A 236 -12.14 -4.38 22.08
CA GLN A 236 -11.26 -5.05 23.06
C GLN A 236 -10.65 -4.04 24.05
N PRO A 237 -10.84 -4.17 25.37
CA PRO A 237 -10.40 -3.17 26.36
C PRO A 237 -8.87 -3.02 26.53
N THR A 238 -8.05 -3.83 25.84
CA THR A 238 -6.68 -4.13 26.30
C THR A 238 -5.55 -3.77 25.34
N ILE A 239 -5.81 -3.47 24.06
CA ILE A 239 -4.73 -3.18 23.11
C ILE A 239 -4.60 -1.66 22.90
N ASN A 240 -3.71 -1.04 23.69
CA ASN A 240 -3.28 0.33 23.44
C ASN A 240 -2.17 0.38 22.36
N SER A 241 -1.80 1.58 21.90
CA SER A 241 -0.83 1.79 20.81
C SER A 241 0.55 1.17 21.09
N VAL A 242 0.99 1.16 22.35
CA VAL A 242 2.27 0.58 22.77
C VAL A 242 2.21 -0.95 22.71
N GLU A 243 1.09 -1.53 23.15
CA GLU A 243 0.88 -2.97 23.13
C GLU A 243 0.75 -3.49 21.69
N TYR A 244 0.02 -2.76 20.84
CA TYR A 244 0.00 -3.04 19.41
C TYR A 244 1.40 -2.98 18.80
N PHE A 245 2.18 -1.93 19.07
CA PHE A 245 3.55 -1.81 18.55
C PHE A 245 4.44 -3.01 18.94
N ARG A 246 4.36 -3.47 20.19
CA ARG A 246 5.12 -4.64 20.66
C ARG A 246 4.72 -5.93 19.95
N GLN A 247 3.44 -6.11 19.65
CA GLN A 247 2.90 -7.36 19.13
C GLN A 247 2.76 -7.38 17.59
N ALA A 248 2.70 -6.22 16.94
CA ALA A 248 2.42 -6.08 15.51
C ALA A 248 3.41 -6.86 14.65
N SER A 249 4.72 -6.72 14.88
CA SER A 249 5.73 -7.46 14.11
C SER A 249 5.57 -8.98 14.22
N GLN A 250 5.07 -9.47 15.36
CA GLN A 250 4.85 -10.91 15.61
C GLN A 250 3.53 -11.41 15.01
N SER A 251 2.48 -10.59 15.02
CA SER A 251 1.13 -10.96 14.58
C SER A 251 0.91 -10.75 13.07
N LEU A 252 1.65 -9.85 12.44
CA LEU A 252 1.51 -9.56 11.02
C LEU A 252 1.96 -10.72 10.14
N LEU A 253 1.11 -11.13 9.20
CA LEU A 253 1.42 -12.16 8.23
C LEU A 253 2.16 -11.59 7.02
N THR A 254 3.40 -12.02 6.81
CA THR A 254 4.13 -11.77 5.56
C THR A 254 3.99 -13.00 4.67
N VAL A 255 3.26 -12.84 3.57
CA VAL A 255 2.97 -13.92 2.61
C VAL A 255 3.69 -13.65 1.30
N ILE A 256 4.52 -14.59 0.85
CA ILE A 256 5.26 -14.47 -0.41
C ILE A 256 4.60 -15.36 -1.45
N GLN A 257 4.20 -14.79 -2.59
CA GLN A 257 3.69 -15.59 -3.69
C GLN A 257 4.82 -16.21 -4.51
N ILE A 258 4.83 -17.54 -4.60
CA ILE A 258 5.72 -18.27 -5.50
C ILE A 258 4.96 -18.48 -6.81
N LYS A 259 5.23 -17.60 -7.78
CA LYS A 259 4.47 -17.54 -9.03
C LYS A 259 5.30 -17.38 -10.30
N VAL A 260 6.63 -17.34 -10.17
CA VAL A 260 7.58 -17.29 -11.29
C VAL A 260 8.67 -18.34 -11.10
N ALA A 261 9.24 -18.81 -12.21
CA ALA A 261 10.29 -19.83 -12.22
C ALA A 261 11.49 -19.45 -11.32
N LYS A 262 11.95 -18.20 -11.38
CA LYS A 262 13.08 -17.71 -10.56
C LYS A 262 12.84 -17.83 -9.04
N ALA A 263 11.63 -17.53 -8.56
CA ALA A 263 11.29 -17.72 -7.15
C ALA A 263 11.17 -19.20 -6.76
N LEU A 264 10.78 -20.05 -7.71
CA LEU A 264 10.77 -21.50 -7.50
C LEU A 264 12.19 -22.06 -7.38
N GLU A 265 13.14 -21.56 -8.17
CA GLU A 265 14.55 -21.98 -8.14
C GLU A 265 15.17 -21.82 -6.75
N CYS A 266 14.85 -20.72 -6.05
CA CYS A 266 15.36 -20.39 -4.71
C CYS A 266 14.32 -20.53 -3.58
N VAL A 267 13.26 -21.33 -3.79
CA VAL A 267 12.13 -21.41 -2.85
C VAL A 267 12.51 -21.89 -1.45
N GLU A 268 13.49 -22.78 -1.31
CA GLU A 268 13.98 -23.25 -0.01
C GLU A 268 14.68 -22.15 0.78
N GLU A 269 15.41 -21.26 0.10
CA GLU A 269 16.10 -20.14 0.75
C GLU A 269 15.11 -19.02 1.12
N ILE A 270 14.14 -18.72 0.24
CA ILE A 270 12.99 -17.86 0.58
C ILE A 270 12.23 -18.44 1.79
N ALA A 271 12.07 -19.77 1.83
CA ALA A 271 11.47 -20.46 2.96
C ALA A 271 12.31 -20.37 4.24
N LYS A 272 13.59 -20.04 4.21
CA LYS A 272 14.39 -19.82 5.43
C LYS A 272 14.38 -18.37 5.93
N VAL A 273 14.01 -17.40 5.09
CA VAL A 273 13.99 -15.97 5.47
C VAL A 273 13.16 -15.75 6.75
N PRO A 274 13.76 -15.24 7.85
CA PRO A 274 13.04 -15.00 9.08
C PRO A 274 11.82 -14.09 8.85
N ARG A 275 10.73 -14.34 9.56
CA ARG A 275 9.49 -13.53 9.51
C ARG A 275 8.70 -13.54 8.19
N VAL A 276 9.11 -14.30 7.18
CA VAL A 276 8.16 -14.78 6.16
C VAL A 276 7.30 -15.88 6.81
N ASN A 277 5.98 -15.77 6.73
CA ASN A 277 5.05 -16.67 7.42
C ASN A 277 4.45 -17.73 6.49
N VAL A 278 4.16 -17.33 5.25
CA VAL A 278 3.44 -18.18 4.29
C VAL A 278 4.10 -18.12 2.93
N LEU A 279 4.31 -19.30 2.32
CA LEU A 279 4.62 -19.42 0.90
C LEU A 279 3.33 -19.75 0.17
N PHE A 280 2.91 -18.87 -0.73
CA PHE A 280 1.63 -18.98 -1.42
C PHE A 280 1.83 -19.31 -2.90
N ALA A 281 1.43 -20.51 -3.31
CA ALA A 281 1.52 -20.94 -4.70
C ALA A 281 0.38 -20.35 -5.55
N LYS A 282 0.72 -19.86 -6.74
CA LYS A 282 -0.25 -19.43 -7.77
C LYS A 282 -0.10 -20.34 -8.99
N PRO A 283 -0.87 -21.43 -9.10
CA PRO A 283 -0.63 -22.45 -10.11
C PRO A 283 -0.68 -21.93 -11.55
N PHE A 284 -1.63 -21.06 -11.89
CA PHE A 284 -1.78 -20.49 -13.24
C PHE A 284 -0.59 -19.61 -13.64
N ASP A 285 -0.22 -18.66 -12.78
CA ASP A 285 0.93 -17.78 -13.00
C ASP A 285 2.25 -18.58 -13.07
N LEU A 286 2.41 -19.57 -12.18
CA LEU A 286 3.58 -20.43 -12.13
C LEU A 286 3.71 -21.31 -13.37
N ALA A 287 2.61 -21.93 -13.82
CA ALA A 287 2.56 -22.71 -15.06
C ALA A 287 2.99 -21.85 -16.25
N ASN A 288 2.40 -20.66 -16.39
CA ASN A 288 2.75 -19.72 -17.44
C ASN A 288 4.23 -19.32 -17.38
N SER A 289 4.76 -19.02 -16.19
CA SER A 289 6.17 -18.68 -16.03
C SER A 289 7.13 -19.84 -16.32
N LEU A 290 6.67 -21.09 -16.19
CA LEU A 290 7.43 -22.30 -16.52
C LEU A 290 7.26 -22.71 -18.00
N GLY A 291 6.48 -21.97 -18.78
CA GLY A 291 6.16 -22.30 -20.18
C GLY A 291 5.22 -23.50 -20.33
N LEU A 292 4.44 -23.81 -19.29
CA LEU A 292 3.49 -24.92 -19.26
C LEU A 292 2.09 -24.47 -19.69
N SER A 293 1.29 -25.39 -20.24
CA SER A 293 -0.10 -25.11 -20.60
C SER A 293 -0.95 -24.95 -19.35
N VAL A 294 -1.70 -23.86 -19.28
CA VAL A 294 -2.65 -23.60 -18.18
C VAL A 294 -3.91 -24.48 -18.24
N GLU A 295 -4.16 -25.15 -19.36
CA GLU A 295 -5.38 -25.93 -19.62
C GLU A 295 -5.44 -27.22 -18.80
N GLN A 296 -4.27 -27.84 -18.54
CA GLN A 296 -4.18 -29.09 -17.75
C GLN A 296 -4.23 -28.83 -16.24
N GLY A 297 -4.18 -27.56 -15.83
CA GLY A 297 -4.26 -27.14 -14.43
C GLY A 297 -3.22 -27.81 -13.54
N ILE A 298 -3.55 -27.99 -12.26
CA ILE A 298 -2.62 -28.50 -11.24
C ILE A 298 -2.21 -29.97 -11.41
N HIS A 299 -2.84 -30.70 -12.32
CA HIS A 299 -2.59 -32.13 -12.54
C HIS A 299 -1.45 -32.38 -13.53
N GLN A 300 -0.98 -31.33 -14.21
CA GLN A 300 0.21 -31.45 -15.05
C GLN A 300 1.42 -31.85 -14.20
N PRO A 301 2.19 -32.90 -14.56
CA PRO A 301 3.24 -33.46 -13.71
C PRO A 301 4.30 -32.44 -13.28
N GLU A 302 4.75 -31.59 -14.21
CA GLU A 302 5.77 -30.58 -13.96
C GLU A 302 5.27 -29.51 -12.99
N LEU A 303 4.03 -29.05 -13.15
CA LEU A 303 3.41 -28.09 -12.25
C LEU A 303 3.18 -28.72 -10.88
N ARG A 304 2.74 -29.98 -10.83
CA ARG A 304 2.54 -30.69 -9.56
C ARG A 304 3.85 -30.83 -8.79
N ALA A 305 4.93 -31.20 -9.46
CA ALA A 305 6.26 -31.26 -8.84
C ALA A 305 6.70 -29.89 -8.27
N ALA A 306 6.41 -28.80 -8.99
CA ALA A 306 6.69 -27.45 -8.50
C ALA A 306 5.87 -27.09 -7.25
N LEU A 307 4.58 -27.42 -7.23
CA LEU A 307 3.70 -27.18 -6.08
C LEU A 307 4.13 -28.02 -4.86
N ASP A 308 4.49 -29.28 -5.06
CA ASP A 308 4.99 -30.17 -4.02
C ASP A 308 6.32 -29.66 -3.44
N ARG A 309 7.20 -29.11 -4.28
CA ARG A 309 8.45 -28.46 -3.84
C ARG A 309 8.17 -27.24 -2.96
N ILE A 310 7.24 -26.35 -3.36
CA ILE A 310 6.84 -25.19 -2.55
C ILE A 310 6.30 -25.64 -1.19
N LEU A 311 5.44 -26.65 -1.18
CA LEU A 311 4.85 -27.20 0.03
C LEU A 311 5.92 -27.81 0.95
N ALA A 312 6.85 -28.58 0.39
CA ALA A 312 7.95 -29.19 1.13
C ALA A 312 8.88 -28.13 1.73
N ALA A 313 9.27 -27.11 0.96
CA ALA A 313 10.09 -25.99 1.42
C ALA A 313 9.43 -25.25 2.59
N ALA A 314 8.13 -24.95 2.49
CA ALA A 314 7.39 -24.31 3.57
C ALA A 314 7.35 -25.18 4.83
N LYS A 315 7.02 -26.47 4.70
CA LYS A 315 6.98 -27.41 5.83
C LYS A 315 8.35 -27.57 6.51
N ALA A 316 9.41 -27.73 5.71
CA ALA A 316 10.78 -27.90 6.21
C ALA A 316 11.26 -26.69 7.03
N ALA A 317 10.82 -25.49 6.67
CA ALA A 317 11.14 -24.26 7.41
C ALA A 317 10.14 -23.93 8.54
N GLY A 318 9.18 -24.81 8.83
CA GLY A 318 8.14 -24.56 9.84
C GLY A 318 7.15 -23.46 9.46
N LYS A 319 7.04 -23.12 8.17
CA LYS A 319 6.14 -22.09 7.62
C LYS A 319 4.84 -22.70 7.11
N LYS A 320 3.82 -21.86 6.91
CA LYS A 320 2.57 -22.29 6.29
C LYS A 320 2.67 -22.24 4.77
N ALA A 321 1.89 -23.08 4.11
CA ALA A 321 1.79 -23.12 2.66
C ALA A 321 0.36 -22.75 2.25
N GLY A 322 0.23 -21.84 1.29
CA GLY A 322 -1.04 -21.47 0.69
C GLY A 322 -1.07 -21.81 -0.79
N ILE A 323 -2.27 -21.96 -1.35
CA ILE A 323 -2.48 -22.21 -2.78
C ILE A 323 -3.82 -21.66 -3.25
N TYR A 324 -3.82 -21.13 -4.46
CA TYR A 324 -5.05 -20.81 -5.18
C TYR A 324 -5.58 -22.04 -5.92
N CYS A 325 -6.84 -22.41 -5.66
CA CYS A 325 -7.55 -23.45 -6.40
C CYS A 325 -8.75 -22.86 -7.13
N SER A 326 -9.07 -23.42 -8.30
CA SER A 326 -10.18 -23.00 -9.17
C SER A 326 -11.50 -23.72 -8.86
N SER A 327 -11.49 -24.74 -7.99
CA SER A 327 -12.68 -25.51 -7.62
C SER A 327 -12.58 -26.05 -6.20
N ALA A 328 -13.73 -26.39 -5.62
CA ALA A 328 -13.81 -27.03 -4.31
C ALA A 328 -13.15 -28.43 -4.27
N SER A 329 -13.20 -29.19 -5.37
CA SER A 329 -12.56 -30.50 -5.46
C SER A 329 -11.03 -30.40 -5.39
N ILE A 330 -10.45 -29.47 -6.16
CA ILE A 330 -9.02 -29.18 -6.13
C ILE A 330 -8.63 -28.62 -4.76
N ALA A 331 -9.47 -27.75 -4.17
CA ALA A 331 -9.22 -27.23 -2.84
C ALA A 331 -9.14 -28.35 -1.78
N LYS A 332 -10.04 -29.34 -1.86
CA LYS A 332 -10.00 -30.50 -0.97
C LYS A 332 -8.72 -31.32 -1.16
N GLU A 333 -8.35 -31.60 -2.41
CA GLU A 333 -7.11 -32.33 -2.73
C GLU A 333 -5.88 -31.61 -2.17
N CYS A 334 -5.76 -30.29 -2.41
CA CYS A 334 -4.66 -29.48 -1.89
C CYS A 334 -4.63 -29.43 -0.35
N SER A 335 -5.80 -29.38 0.29
CA SER A 335 -5.90 -29.47 1.75
C SER A 335 -5.40 -30.82 2.27
N ASP A 336 -5.74 -31.92 1.60
CA ASP A 336 -5.39 -33.28 2.05
C ASP A 336 -3.89 -33.56 1.98
N ILE A 337 -3.19 -32.98 1.00
CA ILE A 337 -1.72 -33.07 0.92
C ILE A 337 -1.00 -32.12 1.89
N GLY A 338 -1.75 -31.22 2.53
CA GLY A 338 -1.29 -30.39 3.64
C GLY A 338 -0.99 -28.92 3.29
N PHE A 339 -1.60 -28.37 2.24
CA PHE A 339 -1.71 -26.91 2.14
C PHE A 339 -2.64 -26.39 3.24
N HIS A 340 -2.25 -25.27 3.86
CA HIS A 340 -2.92 -24.71 5.03
C HIS A 340 -3.91 -23.60 4.69
N MET A 341 -3.62 -22.83 3.64
CA MET A 341 -4.45 -21.73 3.16
C MET A 341 -4.89 -22.04 1.74
N VAL A 342 -6.14 -22.43 1.55
CA VAL A 342 -6.64 -22.93 0.27
C VAL A 342 -7.82 -22.10 -0.19
N SER A 343 -7.71 -21.51 -1.38
CA SER A 343 -8.85 -20.83 -2.02
C SER A 343 -9.81 -21.86 -2.59
N CYS A 344 -11.11 -21.73 -2.34
CA CYS A 344 -12.11 -22.65 -2.90
C CYS A 344 -12.79 -22.11 -4.17
N MET A 345 -12.91 -20.78 -4.29
CA MET A 345 -13.64 -20.08 -5.36
C MET A 345 -13.26 -18.59 -5.37
N THR A 346 -13.56 -17.88 -6.46
CA THR A 346 -13.51 -16.40 -6.50
C THR A 346 -14.93 -15.83 -6.55
N ASP A 347 -15.09 -14.58 -6.13
CA ASP A 347 -16.33 -13.83 -6.29
C ASP A 347 -16.75 -13.69 -7.77
N ALA A 348 -15.78 -13.49 -8.66
CA ALA A 348 -15.98 -13.40 -10.10
C ALA A 348 -16.59 -14.67 -10.72
N THR A 349 -16.39 -15.84 -10.11
CA THR A 349 -17.04 -17.09 -10.55
C THR A 349 -18.27 -17.43 -9.71
N ALA A 350 -18.22 -17.20 -8.40
CA ALA A 350 -19.31 -17.50 -7.48
C ALA A 350 -20.58 -16.71 -7.78
N LEU A 351 -20.47 -15.40 -7.98
CA LEU A 351 -21.62 -14.52 -8.12
C LEU A 351 -22.40 -14.80 -9.42
N PRO A 352 -21.76 -14.89 -10.61
CA PRO A 352 -22.50 -15.22 -11.82
C PRO A 352 -23.10 -16.63 -11.78
N GLU A 353 -22.40 -17.62 -11.24
CA GLU A 353 -22.91 -18.99 -11.19
C GLU A 353 -24.13 -19.10 -10.28
N MET A 354 -24.10 -18.48 -9.09
CA MET A 354 -25.26 -18.45 -8.20
C MET A 354 -26.43 -17.66 -8.80
N ALA A 355 -26.15 -16.55 -9.49
CA ALA A 355 -27.17 -15.79 -10.19
C ALA A 355 -27.81 -16.62 -11.32
N ARG A 356 -27.01 -17.36 -12.09
CA ARG A 356 -27.47 -18.24 -13.17
C ARG A 356 -28.32 -19.38 -12.62
N GLN A 357 -27.87 -20.07 -11.58
CA GLN A 357 -28.64 -21.13 -10.92
C GLN A 357 -29.98 -20.62 -10.40
N SER A 358 -29.98 -19.46 -9.72
CA SER A 358 -31.22 -18.85 -9.20
C SER A 358 -32.19 -18.49 -10.32
N LEU A 359 -31.67 -17.98 -11.44
CA LEU A 359 -32.47 -17.62 -12.62
C LEU A 359 -33.00 -18.86 -13.34
N ASP A 360 -32.21 -19.92 -13.45
CA ASP A 360 -32.63 -21.19 -14.07
C ASP A 360 -33.78 -21.81 -13.27
N VAL A 361 -33.69 -21.84 -11.94
CA VAL A 361 -34.79 -22.30 -11.07
C VAL A 361 -36.02 -21.41 -11.23
N ALA A 362 -35.86 -20.08 -11.24
CA ALA A 362 -36.97 -19.14 -11.46
C ALA A 362 -37.64 -19.31 -12.83
N ARG A 363 -36.93 -19.85 -13.82
CA ARG A 363 -37.45 -20.16 -15.17
C ARG A 363 -38.06 -21.57 -15.28
N GLY A 364 -38.11 -22.33 -14.18
CA GLY A 364 -38.64 -23.70 -14.16
C GLY A 364 -37.62 -24.78 -14.55
N GLY A 365 -36.34 -24.44 -14.58
CA GLY A 365 -35.25 -25.43 -14.61
C GLY A 365 -35.09 -26.13 -13.26
N SER A 366 -34.51 -27.33 -13.27
CA SER A 366 -34.19 -28.11 -12.07
C SER A 366 -32.86 -27.71 -11.46
#